data_AF-Q6LDZ5-F1
#
_entry.id   AF-Q6LDZ5-F1
#
_cell.length_a   1.000
_cell.length_b   1.000
_cell.length_c   1.000
_cell.angle_alpha   90.00
_cell.angle_beta   90.00
_cell.angle_gamma   90.00
#
_symmetry.space_group_name_H-M   'P 1'
#
loop_
_entity.id
_entity.type
_entity.pdbx_description
1 polymer ?
#
loop_
_entity_poly.entity_id
_entity_poly.type
_entity_poly.pdbx_seq_one_letter_code
_entity_poly.pdbx_strand_id
1 'polypeptide(L)'
;TTCKEKTCANAPTTNNTHDLCTSYLSTCTVKTGGGCQNRTCANAPVTLTTNDACEAYLTGNNCITKSGGGCVTNTTCAAITLEAACVKNSSGQTCFWDSASSSCKDKTCLNAPSTNTTHDLCQAFLNTCTVNSTSAGCVQKTCRKFNQFL
;
A
#
# COMPACT_ATOMS: atom_id res chain seq x y z
N THR A 1 -17.41 3.93 41.88
CA THR A 1 -16.11 3.98 41.16
C THR A 1 -16.41 3.98 39.68
N THR A 2 -16.06 5.02 38.95
CA THR A 2 -16.30 5.08 37.50
C THR A 2 -15.22 4.29 36.77
N CYS A 3 -15.62 3.37 35.90
CA CYS A 3 -14.71 2.70 34.97
C CYS A 3 -14.12 3.76 34.03
N LYS A 4 -12.80 3.81 33.89
CA LYS A 4 -12.14 4.64 32.88
C LYS A 4 -11.71 3.75 31.73
N GLU A 5 -11.99 4.19 30.51
CA GLU A 5 -11.53 3.53 29.31
C GLU A 5 -9.99 3.46 29.26
N LYS A 6 -9.50 2.33 28.76
CA LYS A 6 -8.07 2.10 28.56
C LYS A 6 -7.64 2.81 27.28
N THR A 7 -6.63 3.68 27.36
CA THR A 7 -6.13 4.44 26.21
C THR A 7 -4.60 4.42 26.21
N CYS A 8 -3.93 4.57 25.07
CA CYS A 8 -2.46 4.63 25.08
C CYS A 8 -1.94 5.78 25.97
N ALA A 9 -2.68 6.88 26.07
CA ALA A 9 -2.30 8.06 26.85
C ALA A 9 -2.31 7.84 28.37
N ASN A 10 -3.09 6.88 28.90
CA ASN A 10 -3.14 6.58 30.33
C ASN A 10 -2.37 5.30 30.71
N ALA A 11 -1.53 4.79 29.81
CA ALA A 11 -0.64 3.67 30.11
C ALA A 11 0.42 4.06 31.16
N PRO A 12 0.81 3.12 32.05
CA PRO A 12 1.89 3.34 33.01
C PRO A 12 3.18 3.79 32.34
N THR A 13 3.90 4.73 32.95
CA THR A 13 5.21 5.19 32.43
C THR A 13 6.28 4.10 32.45
N THR A 14 6.07 3.04 33.26
CA THR A 14 6.89 1.81 33.27
C THR A 14 6.75 0.99 31.98
N ASN A 15 5.71 1.22 31.17
CA ASN A 15 5.60 0.62 29.84
C ASN A 15 6.54 1.37 28.89
N ASN A 16 7.78 0.90 28.81
CA ASN A 16 8.87 1.54 28.07
C ASN A 16 9.38 0.71 26.89
N THR A 17 8.64 -0.32 26.48
CA THR A 17 8.92 -1.13 25.28
C THR A 17 7.67 -1.27 24.41
N HIS A 18 7.88 -1.58 23.13
CA HIS A 18 6.78 -1.86 22.21
C HIS A 18 5.89 -3.00 22.72
N ASP A 19 6.49 -4.06 23.25
CA ASP A 19 5.77 -5.23 23.75
C ASP A 19 4.91 -4.88 24.96
N LEU A 20 5.45 -4.15 25.95
CA LEU A 20 4.69 -3.71 27.12
C LEU A 20 3.49 -2.83 26.72
N CYS A 21 3.68 -1.92 25.75
CA CYS A 21 2.60 -1.09 25.26
C CYS A 21 1.56 -1.87 24.44
N THR A 22 1.99 -2.83 23.62
CA THR A 22 1.10 -3.67 22.82
C THR A 22 0.29 -4.62 23.72
N SER A 23 0.89 -5.17 24.78
CA SER A 23 0.18 -5.94 25.80
C SER A 23 -0.79 -5.09 26.61
N TYR A 24 -0.48 -3.81 26.82
CA TYR A 24 -1.42 -2.89 27.43
C TYR A 24 -2.62 -2.64 26.51
N LEU A 25 -2.41 -2.24 25.27
CA LEU A 25 -3.47 -2.14 24.27
C LEU A 25 -2.84 -2.31 22.88
N SER A 26 -3.41 -3.19 22.05
CA SER A 26 -2.80 -3.64 20.80
C SER A 26 -2.55 -2.51 19.78
N THR A 27 -3.27 -1.40 19.90
CA THR A 27 -3.11 -0.20 19.07
C THR A 27 -2.04 0.78 19.57
N CYS A 28 -1.32 0.43 20.64
CA CYS A 28 -0.27 1.25 21.21
C CYS A 28 1.13 0.83 20.79
N THR A 29 2.06 1.76 20.94
CA THR A 29 3.51 1.54 20.91
C THR A 29 4.17 2.40 21.99
N VAL A 30 5.45 2.17 22.25
CA VAL A 30 6.23 2.95 23.22
C VAL A 30 6.36 4.41 22.79
N LYS A 31 6.27 5.32 23.77
CA LYS A 31 6.55 6.75 23.62
C LYS A 31 7.96 7.06 24.13
N THR A 32 8.66 7.96 23.45
CA THR A 32 9.95 8.47 23.94
C THR A 32 9.78 9.12 25.31
N GLY A 33 10.59 8.71 26.28
CA GLY A 33 10.48 9.16 27.68
C GLY A 33 9.56 8.29 28.56
N GLY A 34 9.02 7.19 28.04
CA GLY A 34 8.20 6.23 28.79
C GLY A 34 6.70 6.41 28.59
N GLY A 35 5.95 5.36 28.90
CA GLY A 35 4.51 5.26 28.61
C GLY A 35 4.24 4.92 27.15
N CYS A 36 2.96 4.94 26.79
CA CYS A 36 2.49 4.51 25.48
C CYS A 36 1.90 5.66 24.67
N GLN A 37 1.85 5.46 23.36
CA GLN A 37 1.19 6.33 22.39
C GLN A 37 0.48 5.49 21.32
N ASN A 38 -0.51 6.07 20.64
CA ASN A 38 -1.16 5.41 19.52
C ASN A 38 -0.15 5.12 18.40
N ARG A 39 -0.32 4.00 17.71
CA ARG A 39 0.43 3.69 16.49
C ARG A 39 0.07 4.68 15.38
N THR A 40 1.08 5.10 14.64
CA THR A 40 1.01 5.93 13.43
C THR A 40 2.04 5.40 12.46
N CYS A 41 1.91 5.65 11.15
CA CYS A 41 2.97 5.22 10.21
C CYS A 41 4.35 5.80 10.61
N ALA A 42 4.38 7.02 11.15
CA ALA A 42 5.61 7.72 11.52
C ALA A 42 6.35 7.12 12.73
N ASN A 43 5.66 6.44 13.65
CA ASN A 43 6.26 5.83 14.83
C ASN A 43 6.44 4.30 14.71
N ALA A 44 6.26 3.76 13.51
CA ALA A 44 6.51 2.35 13.23
C ALA A 44 7.99 1.99 13.42
N PRO A 45 8.30 0.82 14.02
CA PRO A 45 9.68 0.35 14.17
C PRO A 45 10.41 0.23 12.84
N VAL A 46 11.68 0.62 12.80
CA VAL A 46 12.52 0.50 11.59
C VAL A 46 12.76 -0.94 11.14
N THR A 47 12.48 -1.93 12.01
CA THR A 47 12.53 -3.36 11.68
C THR A 47 11.42 -3.79 10.72
N LEU A 48 10.38 -2.98 10.50
CA LEU A 48 9.32 -3.25 9.53
C LEU A 48 9.78 -2.85 8.13
N THR A 49 9.96 -3.83 7.24
CA THR A 49 10.56 -3.63 5.91
C THR A 49 9.64 -4.05 4.76
N THR A 50 8.38 -4.37 5.04
CA THR A 50 7.38 -4.79 4.05
C THR A 50 6.06 -4.06 4.26
N ASN A 51 5.26 -3.94 3.19
CA ASN A 51 3.92 -3.37 3.28
C ASN A 51 3.03 -4.18 4.25
N ASP A 52 3.11 -5.52 4.22
CA ASP A 52 2.33 -6.38 5.12
C ASP A 52 2.69 -6.16 6.59
N ALA A 53 3.96 -5.92 6.89
CA ALA A 53 4.39 -5.59 8.25
C ALA A 53 3.86 -4.21 8.69
N CYS A 54 3.84 -3.23 7.79
CA CYS A 54 3.23 -1.92 8.04
C CYS A 54 1.71 -2.00 8.23
N GLU A 55 1.03 -2.85 7.46
CA GLU A 55 -0.40 -3.11 7.59
C GLU A 55 -0.74 -3.80 8.92
N ALA A 56 0.06 -4.80 9.31
CA ALA A 56 -0.09 -5.46 10.60
C ALA A 56 0.18 -4.51 11.78
N TYR A 57 1.08 -3.55 11.61
CA TYR A 57 1.37 -2.53 12.63
C TYR A 57 0.21 -1.55 12.79
N LEU A 58 -0.30 -1.00 11.70
CA LEU A 58 -1.45 -0.09 11.69
C LEU A 58 -2.40 -0.44 10.53
N THR A 59 -3.50 -1.11 10.86
CA THR A 59 -4.46 -1.62 9.89
C THR A 59 -5.21 -0.50 9.16
N GLY A 60 -5.67 -0.80 7.94
CA GLY A 60 -6.48 0.09 7.11
C GLY A 60 -5.82 0.50 5.78
N ASN A 61 -4.73 -0.15 5.37
CA ASN A 61 -3.98 0.12 4.13
C ASN A 61 -3.47 1.56 4.02
N ASN A 62 -3.24 2.19 5.17
CA ASN A 62 -2.82 3.58 5.30
C ASN A 62 -1.30 3.74 5.40
N CYS A 63 -0.56 2.65 5.59
CA CYS A 63 0.89 2.67 5.72
C CYS A 63 1.54 1.72 4.72
N ILE A 64 2.67 2.14 4.18
CA ILE A 64 3.56 1.32 3.35
C ILE A 64 4.98 1.38 3.92
N THR A 65 5.81 0.42 3.54
CA THR A 65 7.22 0.44 3.95
C THR A 65 8.00 1.54 3.20
N LYS A 66 9.09 2.01 3.80
CA LYS A 66 9.97 3.04 3.22
C LYS A 66 11.43 2.59 3.22
N SER A 67 12.24 3.29 2.44
CA SER A 67 13.69 3.08 2.42
C SER A 67 14.30 3.27 3.81
N GLY A 68 15.19 2.37 4.22
CA GLY A 68 15.77 2.34 5.58
C GLY A 68 14.87 1.73 6.65
N GLY A 69 13.70 1.21 6.28
CA GLY A 69 12.76 0.55 7.19
C GLY A 69 11.78 1.49 7.89
N GLY A 70 10.84 0.88 8.60
CA GLY A 70 9.68 1.55 9.17
C GLY A 70 8.62 1.83 8.11
N CYS A 71 7.64 2.64 8.49
CA CYS A 71 6.49 2.93 7.66
C CYS A 71 6.36 4.42 7.32
N VAL A 72 5.61 4.69 6.26
CA VAL A 72 5.17 6.01 5.84
C VAL A 72 3.72 5.92 5.39
N THR A 73 3.00 7.03 5.44
CA THR A 73 1.61 7.10 4.99
C THR A 73 1.51 6.79 3.50
N ASN A 74 0.63 5.86 3.15
CA ASN A 74 0.24 5.55 1.78
C ASN A 74 -0.77 6.59 1.30
N THR A 75 -0.64 7.05 0.05
CA THR A 75 -1.58 8.00 -0.56
C THR A 75 -1.88 7.60 -1.99
N THR A 76 -1.09 8.07 -2.95
CA THR A 76 -1.22 7.76 -4.37
C THR A 76 -0.05 6.89 -4.83
N CYS A 77 -0.20 6.13 -5.93
CA CYS A 77 0.92 5.37 -6.49
C CYS A 77 2.11 6.30 -6.81
N ALA A 78 1.85 7.50 -7.35
CA ALA A 78 2.89 8.47 -7.69
C ALA A 78 3.72 8.97 -6.49
N ALA A 79 3.17 8.91 -5.26
CA ALA A 79 3.89 9.29 -4.04
C ALA A 79 4.80 8.17 -3.52
N ILE A 80 4.69 6.95 -4.04
CA ILE A 80 5.48 5.81 -3.60
C ILE A 80 6.85 5.84 -4.30
N THR A 81 7.89 6.11 -3.53
CA THR A 81 9.27 6.23 -4.06
C THR A 81 10.09 4.95 -3.94
N LEU A 82 9.56 3.92 -3.28
CA LEU A 82 10.22 2.63 -3.08
C LEU A 82 9.52 1.55 -3.92
N GLU A 83 10.27 0.89 -4.80
CA GLU A 83 9.75 -0.18 -5.67
C GLU A 83 9.04 -1.28 -4.89
N ALA A 84 9.66 -1.77 -3.80
CA ALA A 84 9.09 -2.81 -2.95
C ALA A 84 7.75 -2.40 -2.29
N ALA A 85 7.48 -1.10 -2.17
CA ALA A 85 6.22 -0.58 -1.63
C ALA A 85 5.15 -0.36 -2.73
N CYS A 86 5.52 -0.39 -4.01
CA CYS A 86 4.67 -0.06 -5.15
C CYS A 86 3.69 -1.19 -5.50
N VAL A 87 2.68 -1.39 -4.66
CA VAL A 87 1.70 -2.49 -4.80
C VAL A 87 0.29 -1.94 -4.99
N LYS A 88 -0.19 -1.11 -4.05
CA LYS A 88 -1.50 -0.46 -4.08
C LYS A 88 -1.43 0.91 -3.41
N ASN A 89 -2.28 1.82 -3.84
CA ASN A 89 -2.48 3.10 -3.17
C ASN A 89 -3.46 2.96 -1.98
N SER A 90 -3.71 4.05 -1.24
CA SER A 90 -4.57 4.00 -0.04
C SER A 90 -6.05 3.72 -0.36
N SER A 91 -6.49 3.97 -1.59
CA SER A 91 -7.84 3.62 -2.08
C SER A 91 -7.95 2.16 -2.54
N GLY A 92 -6.86 1.38 -2.46
CA GLY A 92 -6.82 -0.02 -2.88
C GLY A 92 -6.63 -0.21 -4.39
N GLN A 93 -6.41 0.85 -5.17
CA GLN A 93 -6.09 0.75 -6.59
C GLN A 93 -4.67 0.20 -6.76
N THR A 94 -4.52 -0.77 -7.65
CA THR A 94 -3.24 -1.43 -7.93
C THR A 94 -2.25 -0.45 -8.57
N CYS A 95 -1.02 -0.47 -8.08
CA CYS A 95 0.11 0.23 -8.65
C CYS A 95 0.99 -0.71 -9.47
N PHE A 96 1.87 -0.16 -10.29
CA PHE A 96 2.98 -0.88 -10.88
C PHE A 96 4.23 -0.01 -10.86
N TRP A 97 5.39 -0.64 -10.68
CA TRP A 97 6.66 0.04 -10.79
C TRP A 97 7.09 0.13 -12.24
N ASP A 98 7.26 1.35 -12.73
CA ASP A 98 7.80 1.61 -14.06
C ASP A 98 9.32 1.78 -13.97
N SER A 99 10.04 0.72 -14.32
CA SER A 99 11.51 0.70 -14.31
C SER A 99 12.13 1.71 -15.28
N ALA A 100 11.45 2.06 -16.37
CA ALA A 100 11.98 3.03 -17.34
C ALA A 100 12.03 4.45 -16.75
N SER A 101 11.08 4.79 -15.87
CA SER A 101 11.06 6.09 -15.18
C SER A 101 11.45 6.02 -13.71
N SER A 102 11.80 4.84 -13.19
CA SER A 102 12.09 4.57 -11.78
C SER A 102 11.02 5.17 -10.85
N SER A 103 9.75 4.99 -11.22
CA SER A 103 8.63 5.59 -10.50
C SER A 103 7.44 4.64 -10.40
N CYS A 104 6.69 4.77 -9.31
CA CYS A 104 5.48 4.02 -9.11
C CYS A 104 4.28 4.73 -9.77
N LYS A 105 3.46 3.99 -10.51
CA LYS A 105 2.33 4.53 -11.26
C LYS A 105 1.07 3.72 -11.01
N ASP A 106 -0.09 4.32 -11.22
CA ASP A 106 -1.35 3.57 -11.24
C ASP A 106 -1.30 2.50 -12.34
N LYS A 107 -1.74 1.28 -12.05
CA LYS A 107 -1.73 0.21 -13.03
C LYS A 107 -2.94 0.35 -13.96
N THR A 108 -2.71 0.74 -15.22
CA THR A 108 -3.77 0.99 -16.20
C THR A 108 -3.42 0.34 -17.54
N CYS A 109 -4.39 -0.01 -18.38
CA CYS A 109 -4.06 -0.59 -19.70
C CYS A 109 -3.19 0.35 -20.55
N LEU A 110 -3.37 1.66 -20.42
CA LEU A 110 -2.66 2.65 -21.22
C LEU A 110 -1.16 2.71 -20.93
N ASN A 111 -0.74 2.37 -19.71
CA ASN A 111 0.65 2.37 -19.29
C ASN A 111 1.25 0.97 -19.12
N ALA A 112 0.59 -0.05 -19.66
CA ALA A 112 1.20 -1.35 -19.81
C ALA A 112 2.49 -1.26 -20.66
N PRO A 113 3.50 -2.10 -20.38
CA PRO A 113 4.71 -2.17 -21.20
C PRO A 113 4.40 -2.30 -22.70
N SER A 114 5.11 -1.58 -23.55
CA SER A 114 4.92 -1.63 -25.01
C SER A 114 5.22 -3.02 -25.61
N THR A 115 5.94 -3.86 -24.87
CA THR A 115 6.18 -5.28 -25.20
C THR A 115 4.93 -6.15 -25.08
N ASN A 116 3.84 -5.64 -24.47
CA ASN A 116 2.59 -6.36 -24.32
C ASN A 116 1.75 -6.23 -25.60
N THR A 117 2.10 -7.03 -26.59
CA THR A 117 1.54 -7.00 -27.95
C THR A 117 0.49 -8.09 -28.22
N THR A 118 0.07 -8.83 -27.19
CA THR A 118 -0.95 -9.89 -27.29
C THR A 118 -2.01 -9.75 -26.20
N HIS A 119 -3.17 -10.37 -26.41
CA HIS A 119 -4.24 -10.42 -25.41
C HIS A 119 -3.71 -10.94 -24.07
N ASP A 120 -3.01 -12.08 -24.10
CA ASP A 120 -2.50 -12.75 -22.89
C ASP A 120 -1.51 -11.88 -22.13
N LEU A 121 -0.61 -11.17 -22.84
CA LEU A 121 0.34 -10.24 -22.21
C LEU A 121 -0.37 -9.03 -21.57
N CYS A 122 -1.35 -8.44 -22.27
CA CYS A 122 -2.14 -7.35 -21.72
C CYS A 122 -2.97 -7.79 -20.51
N GLN A 123 -3.61 -8.96 -20.59
CA GLN A 123 -4.43 -9.52 -19.53
C GLN A 123 -3.58 -9.90 -18.30
N ALA A 124 -2.37 -10.44 -18.51
CA ALA A 124 -1.42 -10.72 -17.45
C ALA A 124 -0.96 -9.44 -16.73
N PHE A 125 -0.81 -8.33 -17.47
CA PHE A 125 -0.52 -7.04 -16.85
C PHE A 125 -1.71 -6.55 -16.02
N LEU A 126 -2.90 -6.46 -16.59
CA LEU A 126 -4.12 -6.13 -15.86
C LEU A 126 -5.31 -6.85 -16.52
N ASN A 127 -6.07 -7.60 -15.71
CA ASN A 127 -7.08 -8.54 -16.20
C ASN A 127 -8.22 -7.90 -17.03
N THR A 128 -8.41 -6.59 -16.89
CA THR A 128 -9.35 -5.78 -17.65
C THR A 128 -8.79 -5.30 -18.98
N CYS A 129 -7.56 -5.64 -19.34
CA CYS A 129 -6.91 -5.21 -20.58
C CYS A 129 -6.94 -6.26 -21.69
N THR A 130 -6.86 -5.78 -22.93
CA THR A 130 -6.62 -6.56 -24.14
C THR A 130 -5.67 -5.78 -25.05
N VAL A 131 -5.08 -6.44 -26.03
CA VAL A 131 -4.27 -5.77 -27.06
C VAL A 131 -5.12 -4.81 -27.89
N ASN A 132 -4.54 -3.69 -28.30
CA ASN A 132 -5.15 -2.71 -29.22
C ASN A 132 -5.21 -3.25 -30.67
N SER A 133 -5.93 -2.54 -31.55
CA SER A 133 -6.11 -2.95 -32.95
C SER A 133 -4.84 -2.94 -33.80
N THR A 134 -3.77 -2.32 -33.31
CA THR A 134 -2.46 -2.22 -33.99
C THR A 134 -1.42 -3.20 -33.46
N SER A 135 -1.78 -4.04 -32.47
CA SER A 135 -0.85 -4.94 -31.77
C SER A 135 0.38 -4.25 -31.17
N ALA A 136 0.24 -2.99 -30.77
CA ALA A 136 1.34 -2.13 -30.33
C ALA A 136 1.19 -1.66 -28.87
N GLY A 137 0.22 -2.20 -28.13
CA GLY A 137 -0.01 -1.86 -26.74
C GLY A 137 -1.38 -2.32 -26.23
N CYS A 138 -1.67 -2.04 -24.96
CA CYS A 138 -2.88 -2.48 -24.30
C CYS A 138 -3.95 -1.40 -24.21
N VAL A 139 -5.21 -1.83 -24.24
CA VAL A 139 -6.40 -1.01 -24.04
C VAL A 139 -7.37 -1.73 -23.10
N GLN A 140 -8.31 -0.98 -22.50
CA GLN A 140 -9.38 -1.57 -21.70
C GLN A 140 -10.26 -2.48 -22.57
N LYS A 141 -10.69 -3.61 -22.00
CA LYS A 141 -11.72 -4.48 -22.59
C LYS A 141 -13.01 -3.68 -22.68
N THR A 142 -13.38 -3.28 -23.88
CA THR A 142 -14.70 -2.72 -24.14
C THR A 142 -15.63 -3.86 -24.55
N CYS A 143 -16.74 -4.04 -23.84
CA CYS A 143 -17.87 -4.84 -24.35
C CYS A 143 -18.50 -4.08 -25.51
N ARG A 144 -17.91 -4.14 -26.70
CA ARG A 144 -18.63 -3.74 -27.91
C ARG A 144 -19.67 -4.82 -28.15
N LYS A 145 -20.96 -4.48 -27.98
CA LYS A 145 -22.04 -5.28 -28.55
C LYS A 145 -21.69 -5.45 -30.04
N PHE A 146 -21.52 -6.69 -30.49
CA PHE A 146 -21.55 -7.02 -31.91
C PHE A 146 -22.98 -6.78 -32.42
N ASN A 147 -23.42 -5.52 -32.52
CA ASN A 147 -24.45 -5.16 -33.49
C ASN A 147 -23.71 -4.91 -34.79
N GLN A 148 -23.34 -6.02 -35.44
CA GLN A 148 -23.02 -6.02 -36.84
C GLN A 148 -24.32 -5.72 -37.58
N PHE A 149 -24.54 -4.44 -37.89
CA PHE A 149 -25.36 -4.11 -39.04
C PHE A 149 -24.59 -4.59 -40.27
N LEU A 150 -25.04 -5.72 -40.83
CA LEU A 150 -25.38 -5.95 -42.24
C LEU A 150 -25.78 -7.42 -42.40
#